data_AF-A0A6S6U638-F1
#
_entry.id   AF-A0A6S6U638-F1
#
_cell.length_a   1.000
_cell.length_b   1.000
_cell.length_c   1.000
_cell.angle_alpha   90.00
_cell.angle_beta   90.00
_cell.angle_gamma   90.00
#
_symmetry.space_group_name_H-M   'P 1'
#
loop_
_entity.id
_entity.type
_entity.pdbx_description
1 polymer ?
#
loop_
_entity_poly.entity_id
_entity_poly.type
_entity_poly.pdbx_seq_one_letter_code
_entity_poly.pdbx_strand_id
1 'polypeptide(L)'
;MNNTYKYQHAFTLIEVIMSVIIVGIVVMGLLKLQAQNVDMAEYLLKRGNSELDNALFLTKKVQRYTNDKKNAYDLLVDEFSIKDFESRDILKKIEKKINITEALPVPVGMDENEAPIFVFYTNEILLNGDYPARYYTFK
;
A
#
# COMPACT_ATOMS: atom_id res chain seq x y z
N MET A 1 -51.54 3.74 -59.91
CA MET A 1 -50.49 4.10 -58.93
C MET A 1 -50.84 3.44 -57.61
N ASN A 2 -50.21 2.31 -57.27
CA ASN A 2 -50.44 1.65 -55.98
C ASN A 2 -49.26 1.95 -55.05
N ASN A 3 -49.51 2.78 -54.03
CA ASN A 3 -48.57 3.01 -52.93
C ASN A 3 -48.66 1.82 -51.97
N THR A 4 -47.59 1.02 -51.91
CA THR A 4 -47.39 0.03 -50.85
C THR A 4 -46.81 0.73 -49.62
N TYR A 5 -47.65 0.96 -48.61
CA TYR A 5 -47.19 1.43 -47.31
C TYR A 5 -46.42 0.31 -46.60
N LYS A 6 -45.11 0.50 -46.43
CA LYS A 6 -44.24 -0.36 -45.63
C LYS A 6 -44.49 -0.04 -44.15
N TYR A 7 -45.25 -0.88 -43.45
CA TYR A 7 -45.43 -0.75 -42.00
C TYR A 7 -44.07 -0.97 -41.31
N GLN A 8 -43.53 0.08 -40.68
CA GLN A 8 -42.42 -0.03 -39.75
C GLN A 8 -43.03 -0.28 -38.36
N HIS A 9 -42.65 -1.37 -37.70
CA HIS A 9 -43.08 -1.63 -36.33
C HIS A 9 -42.53 -0.53 -35.41
N ALA A 10 -43.41 0.19 -34.74
CA ALA A 10 -43.05 1.11 -33.67
C ALA A 10 -42.79 0.32 -32.38
N PHE A 11 -41.79 0.75 -31.61
CA PHE A 11 -41.48 0.18 -30.31
C PHE A 11 -42.67 0.30 -29.35
N THR A 12 -42.88 -0.72 -28.51
CA THR A 12 -43.93 -0.67 -27.49
C THR A 12 -43.51 0.19 -26.30
N LEU A 13 -44.46 0.82 -25.61
CA LEU A 13 -44.19 1.62 -24.40
C LEU A 13 -43.41 0.83 -23.34
N ILE A 14 -43.76 -0.45 -23.16
CA ILE A 14 -43.09 -1.35 -22.21
C ILE A 14 -41.63 -1.55 -22.58
N GLU A 15 -41.34 -1.75 -23.87
CA GLU A 15 -39.98 -1.93 -24.38
C GLU A 15 -39.11 -0.68 -24.16
N VAL A 16 -39.69 0.51 -24.37
CA VAL A 16 -39.00 1.78 -24.08
C VAL A 16 -38.70 1.91 -22.58
N ILE A 17 -39.67 1.63 -21.72
CA ILE A 17 -39.49 1.69 -20.26
C ILE A 17 -38.42 0.70 -19.79
N MET A 18 -38.48 -0.54 -20.27
CA MET A 18 -37.50 -1.57 -19.94
C MET A 18 -36.09 -1.19 -20.41
N SER A 19 -35.98 -0.60 -21.61
CA SER A 19 -34.70 -0.12 -22.13
C SER A 19 -34.08 0.96 -21.23
N VAL A 20 -34.90 1.93 -20.77
CA VAL A 20 -34.44 2.98 -19.85
C VAL A 20 -33.99 2.40 -18.52
N ILE A 21 -34.73 1.44 -17.95
CA ILE A 21 -34.36 0.77 -16.69
C ILE A 21 -33.02 0.03 -16.84
N ILE A 22 -32.86 -0.75 -17.91
CA ILE A 22 -31.63 -1.52 -18.15
C ILE A 22 -30.44 -0.57 -18.32
N VAL A 23 -30.57 0.49 -19.13
CA VAL A 23 -29.51 1.49 -19.31
C VAL A 23 -29.15 2.15 -17.99
N GLY A 24 -30.14 2.50 -17.16
CA GLY A 24 -29.90 3.08 -15.83
C GLY A 24 -29.07 2.17 -14.91
N ILE A 25 -29.41 0.88 -14.85
CA ILE A 25 -28.65 -0.10 -14.05
C ILE A 25 -27.22 -0.23 -14.56
N VAL A 26 -27.02 -0.31 -15.89
CA VAL A 26 -25.68 -0.42 -16.49
C VAL A 26 -24.83 0.80 -16.17
N VAL A 27 -25.38 2.01 -16.33
CA VAL A 27 -24.65 3.26 -16.03
C VAL A 27 -24.25 3.32 -14.56
N MET A 28 -25.16 2.99 -13.64
CA MET A 28 -24.83 2.94 -12.21
C MET A 28 -23.74 1.90 -11.90
N GLY A 29 -23.81 0.72 -12.52
CA GLY A 29 -22.76 -0.30 -12.39
C GLY A 29 -21.39 0.18 -12.86
N LEU A 30 -21.34 0.86 -14.00
CA LEU A 30 -20.10 1.42 -14.55
C LEU A 30 -19.52 2.52 -13.66
N LEU A 31 -20.35 3.45 -13.16
CA LEU A 31 -19.89 4.51 -12.26
C LEU A 31 -19.30 3.94 -10.97
N LYS A 32 -19.92 2.90 -10.40
CA LYS A 32 -19.41 2.23 -9.21
C LYS A 32 -18.06 1.56 -9.45
N LEU A 33 -17.90 0.84 -10.56
CA LEU A 33 -16.62 0.22 -10.92
C LEU A 33 -15.53 1.26 -11.16
N GLN A 34 -15.87 2.37 -11.82
CA GLN A 34 -14.92 3.46 -12.04
C GLN A 34 -14.49 4.10 -10.72
N ALA A 35 -15.42 4.40 -9.81
CA ALA A 35 -15.11 4.94 -8.50
C ALA A 35 -14.19 4.01 -7.71
N GLN A 36 -14.50 2.70 -7.67
CA GLN A 36 -13.66 1.70 -7.01
C GLN A 36 -12.25 1.62 -7.59
N ASN A 37 -12.12 1.71 -8.92
CA ASN A 37 -10.82 1.70 -9.58
C ASN A 37 -9.98 2.94 -9.23
N VAL A 38 -10.61 4.12 -9.15
CA VAL A 38 -9.94 5.37 -8.76
C VAL A 38 -9.49 5.29 -7.30
N ASP A 39 -10.36 4.87 -6.40
CA ASP A 39 -10.03 4.71 -4.98
C ASP A 39 -8.90 3.70 -4.77
N MET A 40 -8.92 2.60 -5.50
CA MET A 40 -7.85 1.59 -5.47
C MET A 40 -6.53 2.15 -6.02
N ALA A 41 -6.55 2.89 -7.13
CA ALA A 41 -5.35 3.51 -7.69
C ALA A 41 -4.75 4.52 -6.70
N GLU A 42 -5.58 5.34 -6.07
CA GLU A 42 -5.14 6.28 -5.03
C GLU A 42 -4.55 5.55 -3.82
N TYR A 43 -5.20 4.47 -3.36
CA TYR A 43 -4.68 3.64 -2.28
C TYR A 43 -3.30 3.06 -2.62
N LEU A 44 -3.13 2.49 -3.81
CA LEU A 44 -1.86 1.90 -4.25
C LEU A 44 -0.75 2.96 -4.34
N LEU A 45 -1.06 4.15 -4.84
CA LEU A 45 -0.11 5.26 -4.90
C LEU A 45 0.31 5.72 -3.50
N LYS A 46 -0.65 5.95 -2.60
CA LYS A 46 -0.38 6.35 -1.22
C LYS A 46 0.43 5.29 -0.47
N ARG A 47 0.06 4.01 -0.62
CA ARG A 47 0.79 2.89 -0.03
C ARG A 47 2.20 2.78 -0.58
N GLY A 48 2.37 2.88 -1.91
CA GLY A 48 3.68 2.85 -2.56
C GLY A 48 4.60 3.96 -2.07
N ASN A 49 4.08 5.19 -1.96
CA ASN A 49 4.83 6.32 -1.39
C ASN A 49 5.21 6.06 0.07
N SER A 50 4.30 5.51 0.89
CA SER A 50 4.64 5.16 2.27
C SER A 50 5.70 4.05 2.36
N GLU A 51 5.73 3.09 1.46
CA GLU A 51 6.80 2.07 1.41
C GLU A 51 8.15 2.68 1.04
N LEU A 52 8.18 3.64 0.12
CA LEU A 52 9.39 4.40 -0.21
C LEU A 52 9.88 5.20 1.00
N ASP A 53 8.98 5.87 1.72
CA ASP A 53 9.31 6.58 2.95
C ASP A 53 9.84 5.63 4.03
N ASN A 54 9.21 4.45 4.18
CA ASN A 54 9.62 3.44 5.15
C ASN A 54 11.04 2.93 4.91
N ALA A 55 11.47 2.82 3.64
CA ALA A 55 12.82 2.39 3.29
C ALA A 55 13.91 3.32 3.87
N LEU A 56 13.62 4.61 4.05
CA LEU A 56 14.54 5.58 4.64
C LEU A 56 14.86 5.29 6.12
N PHE A 57 14.05 4.47 6.79
CA PHE A 57 14.21 4.11 8.20
C PHE A 57 14.95 2.78 8.38
N LEU A 58 15.26 2.04 7.31
CA LEU A 58 15.90 0.72 7.39
C LEU A 58 17.43 0.81 7.46
N THR A 59 17.94 1.77 8.24
CA THR A 59 19.38 1.96 8.46
C THR A 59 19.88 1.05 9.60
N LYS A 60 21.19 0.84 9.70
CA LYS A 60 21.75 0.05 10.83
C LYS A 60 21.48 0.72 12.18
N LYS A 61 21.40 2.05 12.18
CA LYS A 61 21.15 2.87 13.38
C LYS A 61 19.73 2.70 13.93
N VAL A 62 18.77 2.27 13.10
CA VAL A 62 17.36 2.09 13.50
C VAL A 62 17.23 1.20 14.74
N GLN A 63 18.10 0.20 14.86
CA GLN A 63 18.18 -0.76 15.98
C GLN A 63 18.33 -0.12 17.36
N ARG A 64 18.75 1.15 17.42
CA ARG A 64 18.93 1.90 18.67
C ARG A 64 17.65 2.59 19.13
N TYR A 65 16.62 2.62 18.30
CA TYR A 65 15.39 3.37 18.54
C TYR A 65 14.23 2.38 18.71
N THR A 66 13.68 2.31 19.92
CA THR A 66 12.51 1.50 20.25
C THR A 66 11.52 2.37 21.00
N ASN A 67 10.26 2.37 20.58
CA ASN A 67 9.20 3.25 21.07
C ASN A 67 9.50 4.75 20.90
N ASP A 68 10.33 5.09 19.91
CA ASP A 68 10.78 6.46 19.66
C ASP A 68 10.23 6.96 18.31
N LYS A 69 9.96 8.27 18.23
CA LYS A 69 9.56 8.94 17.00
C LYS A 69 10.77 9.64 16.42
N LYS A 70 11.13 9.29 15.18
CA LYS A 70 12.28 9.86 14.47
C LYS A 70 11.87 10.37 13.10
N ASN A 71 12.59 11.38 12.62
CA ASN A 71 12.53 11.78 11.23
C ASN A 71 13.61 11.05 10.42
N ALA A 72 13.42 10.98 9.10
CA ALA A 72 14.35 10.30 8.20
C ALA A 72 15.74 10.98 8.18
N TYR A 73 15.80 12.30 8.32
CA TYR A 73 17.06 13.04 8.32
C TYR A 73 17.99 12.58 9.47
N ASP A 74 17.48 12.45 10.69
CA ASP A 74 18.26 12.06 11.88
C ASP A 74 18.82 10.63 11.78
N LEU A 75 18.19 9.77 10.97
CA LEU A 75 18.66 8.41 10.70
C LEU A 75 19.69 8.36 9.57
N LEU A 76 19.57 9.24 8.58
CA LEU A 76 20.39 9.20 7.36
C LEU A 76 21.60 10.13 7.39
N VAL A 77 21.59 11.18 8.22
CA VAL A 77 22.66 12.20 8.25
C VAL A 77 24.05 11.63 8.56
N ASP A 78 24.11 10.52 9.30
CA ASP A 78 25.37 9.85 9.63
C ASP A 78 25.88 8.96 8.49
N GLU A 79 24.99 8.50 7.59
CA GLU A 79 25.31 7.60 6.48
C GLU A 79 25.48 8.35 5.15
N PHE A 80 24.84 9.51 4.99
CA PHE A 80 24.81 10.28 3.75
C PHE A 80 25.14 11.76 3.98
N SER A 81 26.02 12.31 3.13
CA SER A 81 26.31 13.75 3.12
C SER A 81 25.18 14.53 2.43
N ILE A 82 24.10 14.83 3.16
CA ILE A 82 22.96 15.61 2.65
C ILE A 82 23.31 17.10 2.70
N LYS A 83 23.76 17.66 1.56
CA LYS A 83 24.21 19.07 1.46
C LYS A 83 23.08 20.04 1.10
N ASP A 84 22.15 19.56 0.30
CA ASP A 84 21.02 20.35 -0.21
C ASP A 84 20.01 20.69 0.90
N PHE A 85 19.57 21.94 0.96
CA PHE A 85 18.67 22.42 2.01
C PHE A 85 17.25 21.88 1.84
N GLU A 86 16.76 21.83 0.60
CA GLU A 86 15.42 21.33 0.28
C GLU A 86 15.28 19.85 0.68
N SER A 87 16.27 19.04 0.32
CA SER A 87 16.33 17.62 0.70
C SER A 87 16.31 17.42 2.22
N ARG A 88 17.01 18.25 2.99
CA ARG A 88 16.98 18.19 4.46
C ARG A 88 15.59 18.49 5.00
N ASP A 89 14.94 19.53 4.48
CA ASP A 89 13.61 19.92 4.92
C ASP A 89 12.55 18.88 4.58
N ILE A 90 12.68 18.22 3.42
CA ILE A 90 11.82 17.08 3.05
C ILE A 90 12.04 15.92 4.03
N LEU A 91 13.29 15.50 4.26
CA LEU A 91 13.61 14.37 5.13
C LEU A 91 13.20 14.59 6.59
N LYS A 92 13.22 15.85 7.07
CA LYS A 92 12.74 16.20 8.42
C LYS A 92 11.23 16.08 8.58
N LYS A 93 10.46 16.22 7.50
CA LYS A 93 9.00 16.09 7.52
C LYS A 93 8.55 14.63 7.50
N ILE A 94 9.39 13.72 7.01
CA ILE A 94 9.10 12.30 6.98
C ILE A 94 9.42 11.73 8.36
N GLU A 95 8.39 11.43 9.14
CA GLU A 95 8.50 10.92 10.51
C GLU A 95 7.82 9.56 10.67
N LYS A 96 8.42 8.68 11.47
CA LYS A 96 7.83 7.38 11.83
C LYS A 96 8.05 7.10 13.31
N LYS A 97 7.08 6.43 13.94
CA LYS A 97 7.27 5.82 15.25
C LYS A 97 7.84 4.41 15.07
N ILE A 98 9.04 4.21 15.56
CA ILE A 98 9.82 2.98 15.40
C ILE A 98 9.65 2.13 16.66
N ASN A 99 9.17 0.90 16.49
CA ASN A 99 9.18 -0.10 17.55
C ASN A 99 9.99 -1.31 17.07
N ILE A 100 10.93 -1.76 17.89
CA ILE A 100 11.75 -2.93 17.59
C ILE A 100 11.46 -3.99 18.63
N THR A 101 11.23 -5.21 18.17
CA THR A 101 11.02 -6.35 19.07
C THR A 101 12.36 -6.91 19.55
N GLU A 102 12.32 -7.69 20.63
CA GLU A 102 13.48 -8.45 21.06
C GLU A 102 13.85 -9.51 20.02
N ALA A 103 15.13 -9.85 19.95
CA ALA A 103 15.62 -10.83 19.00
C ALA A 103 15.19 -12.24 19.43
N LEU A 104 14.38 -12.89 18.60
CA LEU A 104 13.87 -14.23 18.82
C LEU A 104 14.76 -15.26 18.13
N PRO A 105 15.11 -16.36 18.81
CA PRO A 105 15.85 -17.45 18.19
C PRO A 105 14.96 -18.21 17.20
N VAL A 106 15.49 -18.48 16.01
CA VAL A 106 14.87 -19.33 15.00
C VAL A 106 15.78 -20.53 14.78
N PRO A 107 15.44 -21.68 15.37
CA PRO A 107 16.18 -22.92 15.16
C PRO A 107 15.91 -23.44 13.75
N VAL A 108 16.97 -23.86 13.05
CA VAL A 108 16.87 -24.56 11.76
C VAL A 108 17.43 -25.96 11.93
N GLY A 109 16.57 -26.95 11.72
CA GLY A 109 16.90 -28.38 11.71
C GLY A 109 16.20 -29.07 10.54
N MET A 110 16.56 -30.33 10.29
CA MET A 110 15.83 -31.14 9.31
C MET A 110 14.49 -31.64 9.86
N ASP A 111 14.42 -31.85 11.18
CA ASP A 111 13.23 -32.30 11.90
C ASP A 111 13.02 -31.47 13.18
N GLU A 112 11.76 -31.24 13.57
CA GLU A 112 11.39 -30.46 14.76
C GLU A 112 11.87 -31.09 16.08
N ASN A 113 12.17 -32.39 16.08
CA ASN A 113 12.56 -33.16 17.27
C ASN A 113 14.09 -33.36 17.40
N GLU A 114 14.89 -32.89 16.44
CA GLU A 114 16.34 -33.00 16.49
C GLU A 114 16.99 -31.71 16.99
N ALA A 115 18.24 -31.82 17.47
CA ALA A 115 19.01 -30.64 17.82
C ALA A 115 19.20 -29.76 16.56
N PRO A 116 18.94 -28.45 16.65
CA PRO A 116 19.05 -27.57 15.50
C PRO A 116 20.48 -27.52 14.99
N ILE A 117 20.64 -27.55 13.67
CA ILE A 117 21.93 -27.46 12.98
C ILE A 117 22.52 -26.06 13.20
N PHE A 118 21.67 -25.03 13.21
CA PHE A 118 22.03 -23.66 13.57
C PHE A 118 20.81 -22.90 14.10
N VAL A 119 21.07 -21.86 14.89
CA VAL A 119 20.06 -20.93 15.39
C VAL A 119 20.45 -19.53 14.94
N PHE A 120 19.57 -18.87 14.19
CA PHE A 120 19.73 -17.44 13.90
C PHE A 120 18.77 -16.61 14.73
N TYR A 121 19.09 -15.33 14.91
CA TYR A 121 18.26 -14.42 15.69
C TYR A 121 17.59 -13.42 14.75
N THR A 122 16.28 -13.30 14.87
CA THR A 122 15.49 -12.34 14.08
C THR A 122 14.80 -11.36 15.01
N ASN A 123 14.77 -10.08 14.65
CA ASN A 123 13.87 -9.12 15.27
C ASN A 123 13.05 -8.37 14.22
N GLU A 124 11.91 -7.85 14.67
CA GLU A 124 10.98 -7.09 13.86
C GLU A 124 11.22 -5.60 14.07
N ILE A 125 11.24 -4.84 12.97
CA ILE A 125 11.16 -3.39 12.96
C ILE A 125 9.75 -3.02 12.49
N LEU A 126 8.95 -2.49 13.40
CA LEU A 126 7.62 -1.97 13.13
C LEU A 126 7.68 -0.45 12.95
N LEU A 127 7.35 0.01 11.74
CA LEU A 127 7.22 1.42 11.41
C LEU A 127 5.73 1.77 11.43
N ASN A 128 5.31 2.59 12.38
CA ASN A 128 3.92 3.01 12.49
C ASN A 128 3.67 4.31 11.69
N GLY A 129 2.49 4.40 11.09
CA GLY A 129 1.98 5.55 10.34
C GLY A 129 0.65 5.17 9.69
N ASP A 130 0.20 5.95 8.69
CA ASP A 130 -1.06 5.68 7.96
C ASP A 130 -1.04 4.31 7.26
N TYR A 131 0.13 3.91 6.77
CA TYR A 131 0.41 2.58 6.24
C TYR A 131 1.52 1.93 7.07
N PRO A 132 1.16 1.19 8.14
CA PRO A 132 2.15 0.54 8.99
C PRO A 132 2.87 -0.57 8.23
N ALA A 133 4.17 -0.69 8.43
CA ALA A 133 5.00 -1.70 7.80
C ALA A 133 5.86 -2.44 8.83
N ARG A 134 6.12 -3.72 8.53
CA ARG A 134 6.93 -4.61 9.36
C ARG A 134 8.07 -5.16 8.52
N TYR A 135 9.28 -5.00 9.02
CA TYR A 135 10.48 -5.54 8.41
C TYR A 135 11.15 -6.50 9.38
N TYR A 136 11.79 -7.53 8.86
CA TYR A 136 12.57 -8.48 9.64
C TYR A 136 14.05 -8.28 9.33
N THR A 137 14.87 -8.37 10.36
CA THR A 137 16.31 -8.29 10.20
C THR A 137 16.96 -9.41 10.98
N PHE A 138 18.01 -9.94 10.38
CA PHE A 138 18.77 -11.08 10.89
C PHE A 138 20.04 -10.54 11.55
N LYS A 139 20.30 -10.99 12.77
CA LYS A 139 21.56 -10.74 13.48
C LYS A 139 22.58 -11.84 13.23
#